data_AF-X1P3G8-F1
#
_entry.id   AF-X1P3G8-F1
#
_cell.length_a   1.000
_cell.length_b   1.000
_cell.length_c   1.000
_cell.angle_alpha   90.00
_cell.angle_beta   90.00
_cell.angle_gamma   90.00
#
_symmetry.space_group_name_H-M   'P 1'
#
loop_
_entity.id
_entity.type
_entity.pdbx_description
1 polymer ?
#
loop_
_entity_poly.entity_id
_entity_poly.type
_entity_poly.pdbx_seq_one_letter_code
_entity_poly.pdbx_strand_id
1 'polypeptide(L)'
;KSASGNAMLIANPHLPWSGFFTWYEAQLTAPGLNAYGAALVGMPILGICFNDQLGWTHTNNTFDGMDLYELTLTQNGYLWDGGEKVFEEEIKSLKIKQEDGSFREQEFKVLKSIHGPIISKKEGKVLAMRLVGLDQPQLFRQYWDMMHSTSLKEFENIISRLQMPFFNIIYADKDGHIMYLFGGRTPKRPGGDWSFWRGIIPGDTSATLWTETHSYEDLPKVIDPPCGWVQNANDPPWTSTLPMQLDPEDFPSYMAP
;
A
#
# COMPACT_ATOMS: atom_id res chain seq x y z
N LYS A 1 12.20 7.90 -26.82
CA LYS A 1 11.71 9.31 -26.87
C LYS A 1 12.83 10.33 -26.59
N SER A 2 13.81 10.01 -25.74
CA SER A 2 14.95 10.87 -25.42
C SER A 2 15.87 11.09 -26.63
N ALA A 3 16.60 12.20 -26.64
CA ALA A 3 17.59 12.50 -27.69
C ALA A 3 18.82 11.56 -27.64
N SER A 4 19.17 11.05 -26.45
CA SER A 4 20.29 10.12 -26.26
C SER A 4 19.94 8.67 -26.59
N GLY A 5 18.65 8.34 -26.73
CA GLY A 5 18.18 6.96 -26.86
C GLY A 5 18.06 6.19 -25.55
N ASN A 6 18.54 6.74 -24.43
CA ASN A 6 18.49 6.09 -23.11
C ASN A 6 17.17 6.40 -22.39
N ALA A 7 16.69 5.47 -21.57
CA ALA A 7 15.56 5.72 -20.68
C ALA A 7 15.88 6.82 -19.66
N MET A 8 14.84 7.50 -19.18
CA MET A 8 14.96 8.57 -18.18
C MET A 8 13.95 8.31 -17.06
N LEU A 9 14.40 8.48 -15.82
CA LEU A 9 13.58 8.33 -14.63
C LEU A 9 13.68 9.60 -13.78
N ILE A 10 12.53 10.05 -13.26
CA ILE A 10 12.47 11.18 -12.33
C ILE A 10 11.94 10.66 -11.01
N ALA A 11 12.71 10.83 -9.94
CA ALA A 11 12.24 10.61 -8.58
C ALA A 11 11.91 11.98 -7.93
N ASN A 12 10.64 12.21 -7.60
CA ASN A 12 10.20 13.50 -7.07
C ASN A 12 9.09 13.37 -6.00
N PRO A 13 9.37 12.73 -4.85
CA PRO A 13 8.38 12.58 -3.77
C PRO A 13 8.14 13.92 -3.05
N HIS A 14 6.87 14.25 -2.76
CA HIS A 14 6.48 15.46 -2.02
C HIS A 14 5.88 15.07 -0.67
N LEU A 15 6.68 15.22 0.40
CA LEU A 15 6.28 14.87 1.76
C LEU A 15 6.56 16.04 2.73
N PRO A 16 6.01 16.02 3.97
CA PRO A 16 6.37 17.00 4.99
C PRO A 16 7.88 17.11 5.20
N TRP A 17 8.39 18.33 5.40
CA TRP A 17 9.83 18.62 5.46
C TRP A 17 10.55 18.13 6.72
N SER A 18 9.83 17.58 7.71
CA SER A 18 10.43 17.17 8.98
C SER A 18 9.77 15.91 9.56
N GLY A 19 10.45 15.31 10.55
CA GLY A 19 9.96 14.12 11.25
C GLY A 19 10.14 12.85 10.43
N PHE A 20 9.20 11.93 10.55
CA PHE A 20 9.26 10.59 9.94
C PHE A 20 9.35 10.58 8.41
N PHE A 21 8.98 11.67 7.75
CA PHE A 21 9.00 11.78 6.29
C PHE A 21 10.27 12.44 5.73
N THR A 22 11.28 12.67 6.57
CA THR A 22 12.56 13.20 6.14
C THR A 22 13.28 12.18 5.26
N TRP A 23 13.64 12.57 4.04
CA TRP A 23 14.48 11.76 3.16
C TRP A 23 15.98 11.90 3.50
N TYR A 24 16.71 10.81 3.35
CA TYR A 24 18.15 10.72 3.46
C TYR A 24 18.73 10.07 2.20
N GLU A 25 19.60 10.78 1.51
CA GLU A 25 20.30 10.30 0.32
C GLU A 25 21.50 9.44 0.72
N ALA A 26 21.67 8.29 0.06
CA ALA A 26 22.76 7.36 0.34
C ALA A 26 23.13 6.52 -0.88
N GLN A 27 24.39 6.06 -0.88
CA GLN A 27 24.88 5.01 -1.77
C GLN A 27 25.24 3.77 -0.95
N LEU A 28 24.79 2.61 -1.40
CA LEU A 28 25.12 1.31 -0.84
C LEU A 28 26.02 0.57 -1.84
N THR A 29 27.25 0.27 -1.43
CA THR A 29 28.22 -0.48 -2.23
C THR A 29 28.68 -1.72 -1.49
N ALA A 30 28.55 -2.88 -2.13
CA ALA A 30 29.03 -4.18 -1.66
C ALA A 30 29.38 -5.07 -2.87
N PRO A 31 30.05 -6.22 -2.69
CA PRO A 31 30.26 -7.16 -3.80
C PRO A 31 28.92 -7.55 -4.46
N GLY A 32 28.74 -7.19 -5.73
CA GLY A 32 27.51 -7.45 -6.48
C GLY A 32 26.38 -6.43 -6.26
N LEU A 33 26.60 -5.34 -5.52
CA LEU A 33 25.63 -4.28 -5.29
C LEU A 33 26.27 -2.90 -5.44
N ASN A 34 25.72 -2.08 -6.30
CA ASN A 34 26.00 -0.65 -6.39
C ASN A 34 24.67 0.08 -6.60
N ALA A 35 24.12 0.63 -5.53
CA ALA A 35 22.78 1.21 -5.50
C ALA A 35 22.84 2.61 -4.89
N TYR A 36 22.18 3.58 -5.53
CA TYR A 36 22.11 4.97 -5.11
C TYR A 36 20.66 5.41 -5.03
N GLY A 37 20.32 6.24 -4.05
CA GLY A 37 18.96 6.76 -3.95
C GLY A 37 18.69 7.41 -2.60
N ALA A 38 17.43 7.35 -2.17
CA ALA A 38 17.02 7.90 -0.89
C ALA A 38 16.15 6.92 -0.09
N ALA A 39 16.25 7.01 1.22
CA ALA A 39 15.43 6.33 2.21
C ALA A 39 14.78 7.35 3.15
N LEU A 40 13.62 7.02 3.73
CA LEU A 40 13.15 7.79 4.88
C LEU A 40 14.06 7.52 6.08
N VAL A 41 14.35 8.54 6.89
CA VAL A 41 15.16 8.38 8.10
C VAL A 41 14.56 7.29 9.00
N GLY A 42 15.36 6.26 9.30
CA GLY A 42 14.94 5.08 10.07
C GLY A 42 14.61 3.85 9.21
N MET A 43 14.40 4.02 7.90
CA MET A 43 14.32 2.87 6.98
C MET A 43 15.73 2.31 6.73
N PRO A 44 15.93 0.98 6.84
CA PRO A 44 17.24 0.37 6.62
C PRO A 44 17.57 0.19 5.13
N ILE A 45 16.71 0.66 4.22
CA ILE A 45 16.76 0.36 2.80
C ILE A 45 16.32 1.54 1.95
N LEU A 46 16.90 1.68 0.75
CA LEU A 46 16.54 2.73 -0.20
C LEU A 46 15.12 2.48 -0.73
N GLY A 47 14.23 3.44 -0.54
CA GLY A 47 12.84 3.38 -0.99
C GLY A 47 12.70 3.80 -2.45
N ILE A 48 13.45 4.83 -2.86
CA ILE A 48 13.60 5.22 -4.26
C ILE A 48 15.08 5.05 -4.62
N CYS A 49 15.36 4.40 -5.75
CA CYS A 49 16.72 3.92 -6.00
C CYS A 49 16.96 3.66 -7.48
N PHE A 50 18.22 3.78 -7.90
CA PHE A 50 18.74 3.19 -9.11
C PHE A 50 20.05 2.43 -8.83
N ASN A 51 20.34 1.44 -9.66
CA ASN A 51 21.60 0.72 -9.74
C ASN A 51 22.17 0.84 -11.17
N ASP A 52 23.23 0.10 -11.48
CA ASP A 52 23.87 0.15 -12.80
C ASP A 52 22.98 -0.37 -13.95
N GLN A 53 21.87 -1.07 -13.64
CA GLN A 53 20.98 -1.72 -14.61
C GLN A 53 19.64 -0.99 -14.74
N LEU A 54 19.04 -0.55 -13.63
CA LEU A 54 17.68 -0.04 -13.57
C LEU A 54 17.46 0.94 -12.43
N GLY A 55 16.31 1.60 -12.42
CA GLY A 55 15.85 2.37 -11.28
C GLY A 55 14.33 2.37 -11.15
N TRP A 56 13.87 2.74 -9.97
CA TRP A 56 12.45 2.96 -9.69
C TRP A 56 12.21 4.17 -8.80
N THR A 57 10.99 4.68 -8.86
CA THR A 57 10.47 5.67 -7.94
C THR A 57 9.04 5.35 -7.52
N HIS A 58 8.54 6.09 -6.53
CA HIS A 58 7.20 5.95 -5.99
C HIS A 58 6.45 7.26 -5.98
N THR A 59 5.14 7.15 -6.18
CA THR A 59 4.17 8.20 -5.83
C THR A 59 3.06 7.57 -4.99
N ASN A 60 2.40 8.36 -4.15
CA ASN A 60 1.14 7.93 -3.54
C ASN A 60 0.14 7.64 -4.64
N ASN A 61 -0.63 6.56 -4.49
CA ASN A 61 -1.78 6.26 -5.33
C ASN A 61 -3.08 6.52 -4.56
N THR A 62 -4.19 6.51 -5.30
CA THR A 62 -5.53 6.64 -4.74
C THR A 62 -6.00 5.40 -3.97
N PHE A 63 -5.20 4.34 -3.96
CA PHE A 63 -5.42 3.02 -3.36
C PHE A 63 -6.25 2.98 -2.08
N ASP A 64 -7.14 2.00 -2.01
CA ASP A 64 -8.03 1.76 -0.89
C ASP A 64 -7.81 0.35 -0.30
N GLY A 65 -6.91 0.27 0.68
CA GLY A 65 -6.54 -0.98 1.38
C GLY A 65 -7.11 -1.12 2.78
N MET A 66 -8.04 -0.25 3.17
CA MET A 66 -8.66 -0.26 4.49
C MET A 66 -10.15 -0.02 4.35
N ASP A 67 -10.95 -0.80 5.06
CA ASP A 67 -12.39 -0.57 5.18
C ASP A 67 -12.79 -0.41 6.65
N LEU A 68 -13.75 0.49 6.90
CA LEU A 68 -14.38 0.70 8.20
C LEU A 68 -15.75 0.03 8.23
N TYR A 69 -15.98 -0.84 9.20
CA TYR A 69 -17.23 -1.58 9.35
C TYR A 69 -18.02 -1.05 10.54
N GLU A 70 -19.26 -0.63 10.33
CA GLU A 70 -20.21 -0.29 11.40
C GLU A 70 -20.84 -1.57 11.94
N LEU A 71 -20.61 -1.84 13.22
CA LEU A 71 -21.14 -3.00 13.94
C LEU A 71 -22.41 -2.60 14.69
N THR A 72 -23.45 -3.43 14.58
CA THR A 72 -24.63 -3.35 15.42
C THR A 72 -24.39 -4.13 16.70
N LEU A 73 -24.37 -3.45 17.85
CA LEU A 73 -24.15 -4.09 19.14
C LEU A 73 -25.34 -4.97 19.55
N THR A 74 -25.05 -6.09 20.19
CA THR A 74 -26.03 -6.91 20.90
C THR A 74 -25.73 -6.89 22.41
N GLN A 75 -26.41 -7.74 23.20
CA GLN A 75 -26.19 -7.81 24.64
C GLN A 75 -24.77 -8.25 25.00
N ASN A 76 -24.18 -9.21 24.28
CA ASN A 76 -22.85 -9.74 24.59
C ASN A 76 -21.82 -9.56 23.46
N GLY A 77 -22.17 -8.86 22.37
CA GLY A 77 -21.30 -8.75 21.22
C GLY A 77 -21.85 -7.86 20.11
N TYR A 78 -21.89 -8.40 18.90
CA TYR A 78 -22.38 -7.72 17.70
C TYR A 78 -23.15 -8.68 16.79
N LEU A 79 -24.09 -8.11 16.02
CA LEU A 79 -24.88 -8.83 15.02
C LEU A 79 -23.96 -9.30 13.89
N TRP A 80 -24.16 -10.53 13.43
CA TRP A 80 -23.45 -11.10 12.31
C TRP A 80 -24.28 -12.17 11.60
N ASP A 81 -24.63 -11.96 10.34
CA ASP A 81 -25.44 -12.85 9.50
C ASP A 81 -26.74 -13.31 10.21
N GLY A 82 -27.40 -12.37 10.90
CA GLY A 82 -28.63 -12.64 11.66
C GLY A 82 -28.44 -13.30 13.04
N GLY A 83 -27.20 -13.65 13.42
CA GLY A 83 -26.84 -14.19 14.73
C GLY A 83 -25.98 -13.25 15.57
N GLU A 84 -25.53 -13.72 16.74
CA GLU A 84 -24.64 -12.96 17.63
C GLU A 84 -23.20 -13.50 17.57
N LYS A 85 -22.22 -12.61 17.41
CA LYS A 85 -20.79 -12.89 17.63
C LYS A 85 -20.26 -12.08 18.80
N VAL A 86 -19.43 -12.71 19.63
CA VAL A 86 -18.73 -12.03 20.74
C VAL A 86 -17.47 -11.33 20.22
N PHE A 87 -17.05 -10.27 20.92
CA PHE A 87 -15.75 -9.65 20.68
C PHE A 87 -14.62 -10.51 21.25
N GLU A 88 -13.49 -10.55 20.56
CA GLU A 88 -12.23 -10.93 21.19
C GLU A 88 -11.75 -9.76 22.05
N GLU A 89 -11.29 -10.04 23.27
CA GLU A 89 -10.79 -9.04 24.20
C GLU A 89 -9.34 -9.33 24.59
N GLU A 90 -8.51 -8.30 24.56
CA GLU A 90 -7.12 -8.35 25.01
C GLU A 90 -6.80 -7.11 25.84
N ILE A 91 -6.25 -7.31 27.04
CA ILE A 91 -5.80 -6.21 27.90
C ILE A 91 -4.29 -6.00 27.69
N LYS A 92 -3.89 -4.78 27.37
CA LYS A 92 -2.50 -4.35 27.22
C LYS A 92 -2.13 -3.38 28.35
N SER A 93 -0.94 -3.49 28.94
CA SER A 93 -0.42 -2.47 29.85
C SER A 93 0.42 -1.45 29.07
N LEU A 94 0.07 -0.17 29.19
CA LEU A 94 0.79 0.96 28.60
C LEU A 94 1.54 1.72 29.70
N LYS A 95 2.82 2.02 29.47
CA LYS A 95 3.62 2.87 30.36
C LYS A 95 3.53 4.32 29.92
N ILE A 96 2.90 5.16 30.75
CA ILE A 96 2.71 6.59 30.50
C ILE A 96 3.73 7.37 31.32
N LYS A 97 4.67 8.05 30.63
CA LYS A 97 5.68 8.89 31.28
C LYS A 97 5.02 10.08 31.98
N GLN A 98 5.41 10.33 33.22
CA GLN A 98 4.95 11.46 34.06
C GLN A 98 5.96 12.62 34.02
N GLU A 99 5.57 13.78 34.56
CA GLU A 99 6.41 14.99 34.59
C GLU A 99 7.70 14.80 35.39
N ASP A 100 7.67 14.01 36.46
CA ASP A 100 8.82 13.67 37.30
C ASP A 100 9.75 12.61 36.67
N GLY A 101 9.43 12.14 35.46
CA GLY A 101 10.19 11.12 34.73
C GLY A 101 9.83 9.68 35.11
N SER A 102 8.94 9.45 36.08
CA SER A 102 8.41 8.13 36.41
C SER A 102 7.42 7.63 35.34
N PHE A 103 7.01 6.37 35.44
CA PHE A 103 5.99 5.78 34.57
C PHE A 103 4.78 5.33 35.39
N ARG A 104 3.58 5.69 34.92
CA ARG A 104 2.31 5.12 35.37
C ARG A 104 1.89 4.02 34.40
N GLU A 105 1.57 2.83 34.91
CA GLU A 105 0.92 1.80 34.09
C GLU A 105 -0.56 2.12 33.91
N GLN A 106 -1.04 1.97 32.68
CA GLN A 106 -2.44 2.11 32.33
C GLN A 106 -2.87 0.90 31.51
N GLU A 107 -3.89 0.20 31.99
CA GLU A 107 -4.52 -0.86 31.22
C GLU A 107 -5.30 -0.26 30.03
N PHE A 108 -5.12 -0.87 28.87
CA PHE A 108 -5.77 -0.53 27.63
C PHE A 108 -6.45 -1.78 27.07
N LYS A 109 -7.78 -1.75 27.02
CA LYS A 109 -8.59 -2.84 26.49
C LYS A 109 -8.69 -2.72 24.96
N VAL A 110 -8.17 -3.73 24.28
CA VAL A 110 -8.31 -3.91 22.83
C VAL A 110 -9.47 -4.87 22.59
N LEU A 111 -10.45 -4.44 21.79
CA LEU A 111 -11.54 -5.30 21.32
C LEU A 111 -11.36 -5.57 19.84
N LYS A 112 -11.67 -6.78 19.39
CA LYS A 112 -11.66 -7.16 17.97
C LYS A 112 -12.97 -7.85 17.60
N SER A 113 -13.47 -7.53 16.41
CA SER A 113 -14.51 -8.29 15.72
C SER A 113 -13.87 -9.14 14.62
N ILE A 114 -14.67 -9.88 13.85
CA ILE A 114 -14.20 -10.63 12.68
C ILE A 114 -13.55 -9.72 11.62
N HIS A 115 -13.95 -8.45 11.54
CA HIS A 115 -13.38 -7.48 10.61
C HIS A 115 -11.98 -7.03 11.04
N GLY A 116 -11.75 -6.88 12.35
CA GLY A 116 -10.51 -6.36 12.93
C GLY A 116 -10.73 -5.58 14.22
N PRO A 117 -9.71 -4.82 14.69
CA PRO A 117 -9.78 -4.06 15.93
C PRO A 117 -10.87 -2.98 15.89
N ILE A 118 -11.51 -2.77 17.04
CA ILE A 118 -12.46 -1.68 17.24
C ILE A 118 -11.69 -0.38 17.45
N ILE A 119 -11.89 0.58 16.56
CA ILE A 119 -11.17 1.87 16.58
C ILE A 119 -12.03 3.04 17.08
N SER A 120 -13.35 2.87 17.12
CA SER A 120 -14.27 3.89 17.62
C SER A 120 -15.50 3.25 18.27
N LYS A 121 -15.94 3.81 19.39
CA LYS A 121 -17.22 3.54 20.05
C LYS A 121 -17.81 4.88 20.48
N LYS A 122 -18.76 5.43 19.71
CA LYS A 122 -19.39 6.73 19.99
C LYS A 122 -20.88 6.66 19.66
N GLU A 123 -21.71 7.18 20.55
CA GLU A 123 -23.15 7.41 20.29
C GLU A 123 -23.89 6.16 19.75
N GLY A 124 -23.56 4.98 20.26
CA GLY A 124 -24.15 3.70 19.82
C GLY A 124 -23.54 3.11 18.54
N LYS A 125 -22.66 3.84 17.85
CA LYS A 125 -21.91 3.35 16.69
C LYS A 125 -20.57 2.78 17.09
N VAL A 126 -20.28 1.57 16.61
CA VAL A 126 -19.02 0.87 16.82
C VAL A 126 -18.37 0.62 15.49
N LEU A 127 -17.14 1.12 15.31
CA LEU A 127 -16.38 0.95 14.07
C LEU A 127 -15.24 -0.04 14.27
N ALA A 128 -15.22 -1.08 13.44
CA ALA A 128 -14.08 -1.98 13.28
C ALA A 128 -13.28 -1.60 12.04
N MET A 129 -11.96 -1.70 12.12
CA MET A 129 -11.07 -1.43 10.99
C MET A 129 -10.50 -2.73 10.45
N ARG A 130 -10.59 -2.94 9.14
CA ARG A 130 -9.92 -4.03 8.43
C ARG A 130 -8.87 -3.45 7.50
N LEU A 131 -7.64 -3.96 7.57
CA LEU A 131 -6.50 -3.44 6.82
C LEU A 131 -5.81 -4.60 6.08
N VAL A 132 -5.42 -4.36 4.83
CA VAL A 132 -4.61 -5.32 4.06
C VAL A 132 -3.16 -5.36 4.54
N GLY A 133 -2.44 -6.44 4.20
CA GLY A 133 -0.98 -6.49 4.32
C GLY A 133 -0.45 -6.74 5.73
N LEU A 134 -1.32 -6.94 6.73
CA LEU A 134 -0.91 -7.31 8.09
C LEU A 134 -0.16 -8.66 8.13
N ASP A 135 -0.34 -9.48 7.10
CA ASP A 135 0.29 -10.79 6.90
C ASP A 135 1.52 -10.74 5.95
N GLN A 136 2.03 -9.55 5.61
CA GLN A 136 3.16 -9.37 4.69
C GLN A 136 4.41 -8.82 5.39
N PRO A 137 5.25 -9.69 5.98
CA PRO A 137 6.40 -9.26 6.78
C PRO A 137 7.64 -8.92 5.95
N GLN A 138 7.62 -9.13 4.64
CA GLN A 138 8.84 -9.12 3.79
C GLN A 138 9.00 -7.83 2.98
N LEU A 139 8.43 -6.70 3.42
CA LEU A 139 8.54 -5.41 2.75
C LEU A 139 10.01 -5.02 2.47
N PHE A 140 10.87 -5.05 3.48
CA PHE A 140 12.28 -4.72 3.30
C PHE A 140 13.01 -5.75 2.45
N ARG A 141 12.60 -7.03 2.49
CA ARG A 141 13.18 -8.04 1.61
C ARG A 141 12.79 -7.80 0.14
N GLN A 142 11.57 -7.33 -0.13
CA GLN A 142 11.15 -6.96 -1.48
C GLN A 142 12.01 -5.81 -2.01
N TYR A 143 12.19 -4.72 -1.25
CA TYR A 143 13.09 -3.63 -1.64
C TYR A 143 14.55 -4.08 -1.83
N TRP A 144 15.04 -4.97 -0.95
CA TRP A 144 16.38 -5.53 -1.08
C TRP A 144 16.56 -6.25 -2.41
N ASP A 145 15.62 -7.12 -2.76
CA ASP A 145 15.67 -7.87 -4.00
C ASP A 145 15.49 -6.94 -5.21
N MET A 146 14.65 -5.90 -5.12
CA MET A 146 14.52 -4.86 -6.16
C MET A 146 15.86 -4.18 -6.45
N MET A 147 16.64 -3.80 -5.42
CA MET A 147 17.98 -3.21 -5.59
C MET A 147 18.97 -4.15 -6.29
N HIS A 148 18.78 -5.47 -6.18
CA HIS A 148 19.65 -6.48 -6.80
C HIS A 148 19.16 -6.94 -8.17
N SER A 149 17.95 -6.55 -8.58
CA SER A 149 17.41 -6.94 -9.87
C SER A 149 18.21 -6.31 -11.01
N THR A 150 18.27 -7.03 -12.13
CA THR A 150 19.08 -6.67 -13.29
C THR A 150 18.29 -6.54 -14.59
N SER A 151 16.99 -6.85 -14.55
CA SER A 151 16.09 -6.76 -15.71
C SER A 151 14.66 -6.48 -15.27
N LEU A 152 13.83 -5.96 -16.19
CA LEU A 152 12.40 -5.76 -15.96
C LEU A 152 11.71 -7.05 -15.48
N LYS A 153 12.01 -8.19 -16.11
CA LYS A 153 11.40 -9.48 -15.75
C LYS A 153 11.72 -9.89 -14.31
N GLU A 154 12.97 -9.71 -13.86
CA GLU A 154 13.32 -9.96 -12.47
C GLU A 154 12.59 -9.00 -11.53
N PHE A 155 12.52 -7.72 -11.89
CA PHE A 155 11.83 -6.70 -11.12
C PHE A 155 10.34 -7.00 -10.97
N GLU A 156 9.65 -7.36 -12.05
CA GLU A 156 8.23 -7.79 -12.05
C GLU A 156 8.01 -9.00 -11.15
N ASN A 157 8.87 -10.03 -11.24
CA ASN A 157 8.80 -11.20 -10.36
C ASN A 157 8.98 -10.87 -8.87
N ILE A 158 9.70 -9.78 -8.56
CA ILE A 158 9.91 -9.34 -7.17
C ILE A 158 8.72 -8.54 -6.67
N ILE A 159 8.23 -7.57 -7.45
CA ILE A 159 7.10 -6.73 -7.04
C ILE A 159 5.76 -7.48 -7.07
N SER A 160 5.66 -8.59 -7.82
CA SER A 160 4.46 -9.43 -7.84
C SER A 160 4.18 -10.14 -6.51
N ARG A 161 5.17 -10.16 -5.60
CA ARG A 161 5.00 -10.63 -4.21
C ARG A 161 4.08 -9.73 -3.38
N LEU A 162 3.84 -8.49 -3.85
CA LEU A 162 2.96 -7.49 -3.24
C LEU A 162 3.17 -7.36 -1.72
N GLN A 163 4.42 -7.23 -1.28
CA GLN A 163 4.77 -6.93 0.12
C GLN A 163 4.56 -5.45 0.46
N MET A 164 4.67 -4.58 -0.55
CA MET A 164 4.29 -3.17 -0.43
C MET A 164 2.76 -3.06 -0.39
N PRO A 165 2.18 -2.48 0.67
CA PRO A 165 0.73 -2.38 0.79
C PRO A 165 0.12 -1.39 -0.20
N PHE A 166 0.87 -0.36 -0.62
CA PHE A 166 0.46 0.68 -1.56
C PHE A 166 1.69 1.29 -2.26
N PHE A 167 1.44 2.33 -3.06
CA PHE A 167 2.31 3.09 -3.97
C PHE A 167 2.16 2.73 -5.44
N ASN A 168 2.17 3.75 -6.28
CA ASN A 168 2.57 3.54 -7.67
C ASN A 168 4.06 3.20 -7.71
N ILE A 169 4.45 2.35 -8.67
CA ILE A 169 5.85 2.08 -8.98
C ILE A 169 6.09 2.54 -10.42
N ILE A 170 7.06 3.44 -10.60
CA ILE A 170 7.55 3.82 -11.92
C ILE A 170 8.96 3.28 -12.05
N TYR A 171 9.24 2.61 -13.17
CA TYR A 171 10.47 1.90 -13.45
C TYR A 171 11.07 2.38 -14.78
N ALA A 172 12.40 2.38 -14.86
CA ALA A 172 13.14 2.49 -16.11
C ALA A 172 14.44 1.69 -16.03
N ASP A 173 14.91 1.17 -17.17
CA ASP A 173 16.20 0.47 -17.23
C ASP A 173 17.10 0.90 -18.40
N LYS A 174 18.35 0.43 -18.36
CA LYS A 174 19.36 0.71 -19.37
C LYS A 174 19.03 0.11 -20.75
N ASP A 175 18.20 -0.92 -20.81
CA ASP A 175 17.80 -1.61 -22.04
C ASP A 175 16.65 -0.88 -22.74
N GLY A 176 16.10 0.16 -22.09
CA GLY A 176 15.11 1.07 -22.65
C GLY A 176 13.69 0.78 -22.19
N HIS A 177 13.49 -0.18 -21.29
CA HIS A 177 12.17 -0.51 -20.77
C HIS A 177 11.70 0.56 -19.79
N ILE A 178 10.39 0.84 -19.82
CA ILE A 178 9.69 1.70 -18.86
C ILE A 178 8.41 1.03 -18.39
N MET A 179 8.09 1.18 -17.11
CA MET A 179 6.85 0.63 -16.56
C MET A 179 6.22 1.58 -15.55
N TYR A 180 4.89 1.62 -15.57
CA TYR A 180 4.04 2.10 -14.49
C TYR A 180 3.23 0.95 -13.93
N LEU A 181 3.13 0.87 -12.60
CA LEU A 181 2.25 -0.06 -11.88
C LEU A 181 1.45 0.72 -10.83
N PHE A 182 0.13 0.58 -10.86
CA PHE A 182 -0.74 0.91 -9.72
C PHE A 182 -0.58 -0.18 -8.65
N GLY A 183 0.45 -0.02 -7.81
CA GLY A 183 0.89 -1.05 -6.88
C GLY A 183 0.12 -1.04 -5.55
N GLY A 184 0.05 -2.20 -4.93
CA GLY A 184 -0.56 -2.37 -3.62
C GLY A 184 -1.36 -3.66 -3.53
N ARG A 185 -1.80 -3.98 -2.31
CA ARG A 185 -2.61 -5.17 -2.06
C ARG A 185 -4.08 -4.82 -2.05
N THR A 186 -4.70 -4.71 -3.22
CA THR A 186 -6.11 -4.30 -3.31
C THR A 186 -7.03 -5.44 -2.83
N PRO A 187 -7.94 -5.22 -1.88
CA PRO A 187 -8.94 -6.21 -1.50
C PRO A 187 -9.77 -6.70 -2.70
N LYS A 188 -10.01 -8.02 -2.80
CA LYS A 188 -11.04 -8.57 -3.71
C LYS A 188 -12.39 -8.42 -3.03
N ARG A 189 -13.15 -7.42 -3.47
CA ARG A 189 -14.44 -7.07 -2.89
C ARG A 189 -15.57 -7.79 -3.64
N PRO A 190 -16.57 -8.35 -2.92
CA PRO A 190 -17.63 -9.15 -3.53
C PRO A 190 -18.64 -8.34 -4.37
N GLY A 191 -18.63 -7.01 -4.26
CA GLY A 191 -19.48 -6.08 -5.01
C GLY A 191 -19.30 -4.64 -4.51
N GLY A 192 -20.07 -3.69 -5.04
CA GLY A 192 -19.95 -2.26 -4.69
C GLY A 192 -18.84 -1.54 -5.46
N ASP A 193 -19.04 -0.26 -5.73
CA ASP A 193 -18.08 0.58 -6.43
C ASP A 193 -17.11 1.28 -5.47
N TRP A 194 -16.19 2.08 -6.03
CA TRP A 194 -15.26 2.90 -5.25
C TRP A 194 -15.94 3.71 -4.14
N SER A 195 -17.05 4.38 -4.45
CA SER A 195 -17.72 5.27 -3.49
C SER A 195 -18.34 4.50 -2.33
N PHE A 196 -18.87 3.30 -2.59
CA PHE A 196 -19.35 2.41 -1.54
C PHE A 196 -18.25 2.03 -0.56
N TRP A 197 -17.09 1.56 -1.06
CA TRP A 197 -15.99 1.09 -0.21
C TRP A 197 -15.26 2.20 0.54
N ARG A 198 -15.26 3.42 -0.02
CA ARG A 198 -14.78 4.63 0.67
C ARG A 198 -15.69 5.09 1.82
N GLY A 199 -16.88 4.51 1.95
CA GLY A 199 -17.85 4.82 2.99
C GLY A 199 -17.62 4.04 4.29
N ILE A 200 -18.70 3.97 5.09
CA ILE A 200 -18.78 3.09 6.26
C ILE A 200 -19.57 1.85 5.83
N ILE A 201 -18.94 0.69 5.94
CA ILE A 201 -19.44 -0.57 5.40
C ILE A 201 -20.33 -1.27 6.43
N PRO A 202 -21.43 -1.91 6.02
CA PRO A 202 -22.21 -2.79 6.90
C PRO A 202 -21.31 -3.89 7.48
N GLY A 203 -21.20 -3.95 8.80
CA GLY A 203 -20.39 -4.93 9.54
C GLY A 203 -21.21 -6.05 10.19
N ASP A 204 -22.45 -6.24 9.76
CA ASP A 204 -23.37 -7.25 10.27
C ASP A 204 -23.63 -8.40 9.28
N THR A 205 -22.93 -8.43 8.14
CA THR A 205 -23.07 -9.47 7.12
C THR A 205 -21.75 -9.90 6.51
N SER A 206 -21.65 -11.19 6.18
CA SER A 206 -20.53 -11.75 5.39
C SER A 206 -20.46 -11.24 3.97
N ALA A 207 -21.55 -10.68 3.43
CA ALA A 207 -21.61 -10.16 2.06
C ALA A 207 -20.65 -8.98 1.80
N THR A 208 -20.13 -8.34 2.84
CA THR A 208 -19.18 -7.22 2.75
C THR A 208 -17.78 -7.59 3.25
N LEU A 209 -17.58 -8.80 3.78
CA LEU A 209 -16.30 -9.23 4.33
C LEU A 209 -15.40 -9.83 3.25
N TRP A 210 -14.41 -9.05 2.80
CA TRP A 210 -13.36 -9.57 1.92
C TRP A 210 -12.31 -10.38 2.69
N THR A 211 -11.81 -11.43 2.06
CA THR A 211 -10.77 -12.33 2.62
C THR A 211 -9.56 -12.51 1.72
N GLU A 212 -9.63 -11.99 0.49
CA GLU A 212 -8.58 -12.14 -0.53
C GLU A 212 -8.14 -10.77 -1.05
N THR A 213 -7.00 -10.74 -1.74
CA THR A 213 -6.48 -9.56 -2.44
C THR A 213 -6.19 -9.88 -3.90
N HIS A 214 -6.24 -8.87 -4.76
CA HIS A 214 -5.85 -8.96 -6.16
C HIS A 214 -4.40 -9.41 -6.31
N SER A 215 -4.12 -10.22 -7.32
CA SER A 215 -2.75 -10.57 -7.68
C SER A 215 -2.12 -9.48 -8.53
N TYR A 216 -0.82 -9.58 -8.78
CA TYR A 216 -0.09 -8.63 -9.63
C TYR A 216 -0.71 -8.50 -11.04
N GLU A 217 -1.20 -9.61 -11.59
CA GLU A 217 -1.80 -9.69 -12.91
C GLU A 217 -3.08 -8.86 -13.01
N ASP A 218 -3.86 -8.80 -11.92
CA ASP A 218 -5.12 -8.05 -11.84
C ASP A 218 -4.92 -6.52 -11.73
N LEU A 219 -3.72 -6.05 -11.38
CA LEU A 219 -3.48 -4.62 -11.11
C LEU A 219 -3.26 -3.81 -12.40
N PRO A 220 -3.75 -2.55 -12.45
CA PRO A 220 -3.48 -1.63 -13.56
C PRO A 220 -1.97 -1.39 -13.73
N LYS A 221 -1.46 -1.66 -14.94
CA LYS A 221 -0.04 -1.50 -15.28
C LYS A 221 0.14 -1.19 -16.76
N VAL A 222 1.17 -0.41 -17.06
CA VAL A 222 1.55 -0.05 -18.43
C VAL A 222 3.04 -0.32 -18.57
N ILE A 223 3.42 -1.12 -19.57
CA ILE A 223 4.81 -1.48 -19.87
C ILE A 223 5.06 -1.08 -21.32
N ASP A 224 6.16 -0.37 -21.57
CA ASP A 224 6.64 0.03 -22.90
C ASP A 224 5.55 0.57 -23.83
N PRO A 225 4.77 1.59 -23.41
CA PRO A 225 3.71 2.12 -24.25
C PRO A 225 4.31 2.75 -25.52
N PRO A 226 3.64 2.64 -26.69
CA PRO A 226 4.18 3.11 -27.97
C PRO A 226 4.57 4.61 -28.00
N CYS A 227 3.95 5.43 -27.15
CA CYS A 227 4.25 6.86 -27.04
C CYS A 227 5.58 7.16 -26.32
N GLY A 228 6.17 6.16 -25.67
CA GLY A 228 7.51 6.18 -25.06
C GLY A 228 7.62 6.94 -23.75
N TRP A 229 6.54 7.01 -22.95
CA TRP A 229 6.57 7.56 -21.59
C TRP A 229 5.45 7.00 -20.71
N VAL A 230 5.68 7.01 -19.40
CA VAL A 230 4.67 6.80 -18.35
C VAL A 230 4.81 7.89 -17.28
N GLN A 231 3.76 8.18 -16.53
CA GLN A 231 3.73 9.19 -15.47
C GLN A 231 2.77 8.79 -14.35
N ASN A 232 2.96 9.41 -13.19
CA ASN A 232 1.89 9.60 -12.21
C ASN A 232 2.20 10.81 -11.32
N ALA A 233 1.19 11.60 -10.99
CA ALA A 233 1.24 12.72 -10.07
C ALA A 233 0.12 12.63 -9.01
N ASN A 234 -0.04 11.43 -8.45
CA ASN A 234 -1.08 11.04 -7.48
C ASN A 234 -2.51 10.95 -8.06
N ASP A 235 -2.67 11.14 -9.36
CA ASP A 235 -3.90 10.89 -10.10
C ASP A 235 -4.25 9.38 -10.15
N PRO A 236 -5.53 9.03 -10.37
CA PRO A 236 -5.93 7.65 -10.70
C PRO A 236 -5.12 7.07 -11.88
N PRO A 237 -5.04 5.74 -12.01
CA PRO A 237 -4.08 5.09 -12.91
C PRO A 237 -4.36 5.31 -14.41
N TRP A 238 -5.54 5.79 -14.76
CA TRP A 238 -6.10 5.80 -16.12
C TRP A 238 -5.28 6.63 -17.10
N THR A 239 -4.69 7.73 -16.63
CA THR A 239 -3.88 8.65 -17.44
C THR A 239 -2.37 8.50 -17.21
N SER A 240 -1.93 7.31 -16.81
CA SER A 240 -0.51 6.99 -16.64
C SER A 240 0.30 7.10 -17.94
N THR A 241 -0.34 7.13 -19.11
CA THR A 241 0.26 7.48 -20.39
C THR A 241 -0.78 8.02 -21.39
N LEU A 242 -0.35 8.67 -22.47
CA LEU A 242 -1.23 9.08 -23.59
C LEU A 242 -0.67 8.65 -24.96
N PRO A 243 -1.52 8.09 -25.86
CA PRO A 243 -2.93 7.76 -25.65
C PRO A 243 -3.12 6.71 -24.54
N MET A 244 -4.25 6.77 -23.83
CA MET A 244 -4.53 5.89 -22.69
C MET A 244 -4.32 4.42 -23.10
N GLN A 245 -3.67 3.66 -22.21
CA GLN A 245 -3.47 2.21 -22.38
C GLN A 245 -4.29 1.39 -21.38
N LEU A 246 -4.92 2.05 -20.40
CA LEU A 246 -5.77 1.43 -19.40
C LEU A 246 -7.20 1.95 -19.60
N ASP A 247 -8.13 1.04 -19.86
CA ASP A 247 -9.56 1.32 -19.82
C ASP A 247 -10.10 1.01 -18.41
N PRO A 248 -10.70 1.97 -17.69
CA PRO A 248 -11.29 1.70 -16.38
C PRO A 248 -12.28 0.53 -16.35
N GLU A 249 -13.01 0.29 -17.46
CA GLU A 249 -14.01 -0.78 -17.55
C GLU A 249 -13.39 -2.19 -17.59
N ASP A 250 -12.09 -2.31 -17.84
CA ASP A 250 -11.36 -3.57 -17.77
C ASP A 250 -11.01 -3.98 -16.32
N PHE A 251 -11.27 -3.11 -15.34
CA PHE A 251 -10.97 -3.33 -13.93
C PHE A 251 -12.24 -3.29 -13.07
N PRO A 252 -12.24 -3.92 -11.88
CA PRO A 252 -13.34 -3.75 -10.94
C PRO A 252 -13.56 -2.27 -10.61
N SER A 253 -14.81 -1.83 -10.53
CA SER A 253 -15.18 -0.43 -10.28
C SER A 253 -14.76 0.11 -8.90
N TYR A 254 -14.22 -0.75 -8.04
CA TYR A 254 -13.61 -0.41 -6.75
C TYR A 254 -12.08 -0.35 -6.79
N MET A 255 -11.43 -0.60 -7.94
CA MET A 255 -9.96 -0.67 -8.07
C MET A 255 -9.30 0.69 -7.83
N ALA A 256 -9.83 1.73 -8.47
CA ALA A 256 -9.40 3.11 -8.36
C ALA A 256 -10.60 4.03 -8.73
N PRO A 257 -10.63 5.30 -8.28
CA PRO A 257 -11.68 6.25 -8.61
C PRO A 257 -11.60 6.75 -10.05
#